data_AF-A0A6J4XZU9-F1
#
_entry.id   AF-A0A6J4XZU9-F1
#
_cell.length_a   1.000
_cell.length_b   1.000
_cell.length_c   1.000
_cell.angle_alpha   90.00
_cell.angle_beta   90.00
_cell.angle_gamma   90.00
#
_symmetry.space_group_name_H-M   'P 1'
#
loop_
_entity.id
_entity.type
_entity.pdbx_description
1 polymer ?
#
loop_
_entity_poly.entity_id
_entity_poly.type
_entity_poly.pdbx_seq_one_letter_code
_entity_poly.pdbx_strand_id
1 'polypeptide(L)'
;MCAIAGGIDRIYGYNLGRKKLPEESDLLSDQMSAFCRLCGHFGFQWPTRRSRQSKTWRMAYGRFDGDNSYETALECRMSNDE
;
A
#
# COMPACT_ATOMS: atom_id res chain seq x y z
N MET A 1 -13.01 -5.52 -5.35
CA MET A 1 -11.62 -5.08 -5.09
C MET A 1 -11.14 -4.16 -6.20
N CYS A 2 -10.37 -3.09 -5.91
CA CYS A 2 -9.77 -2.24 -6.94
C CYS A 2 -8.28 -2.56 -7.15
N ALA A 3 -7.75 -2.34 -8.35
CA ALA A 3 -6.36 -2.64 -8.69
C ALA A 3 -5.33 -1.88 -7.80
N ILE A 4 -5.70 -0.69 -7.31
CA ILE A 4 -4.82 0.15 -6.48
C ILE A 4 -4.67 -0.38 -5.05
N ALA A 5 -5.62 -1.17 -4.54
CA ALA A 5 -5.63 -1.65 -3.16
C ALA A 5 -4.36 -2.45 -2.80
N GLY A 6 -3.85 -3.28 -3.72
CA GLY A 6 -2.60 -4.01 -3.50
C GLY A 6 -1.37 -3.10 -3.37
N GLY A 7 -1.36 -1.95 -4.05
CA GLY A 7 -0.32 -0.94 -3.87
C GLY A 7 -0.37 -0.27 -2.50
N ILE A 8 -1.58 0.06 -2.03
CA ILE A 8 -1.81 0.65 -0.70
C ILE A 8 -1.38 -0.33 0.40
N ASP A 9 -1.75 -1.62 0.28
CA ASP A 9 -1.39 -2.66 1.24
C ASP A 9 0.13 -2.79 1.42
N ARG A 10 0.90 -2.71 0.33
CA ARG A 10 2.37 -2.74 0.40
C ARG A 10 2.97 -1.54 1.13
N ILE A 11 2.44 -0.34 0.91
CA ILE A 11 2.98 0.89 1.52
C ILE A 11 2.63 0.97 3.01
N TYR A 12 1.42 0.55 3.39
CA TYR A 12 0.94 0.61 4.77
C TYR A 12 1.20 -0.66 5.58
N GLY A 13 1.52 -1.78 4.93
CA GLY A 13 1.82 -3.05 5.59
C GLY A 13 0.64 -3.70 6.29
N TYR A 14 -0.60 -3.48 5.82
CA TYR A 14 -1.78 -4.06 6.50
C TYR A 14 -1.86 -5.57 6.34
N ASN A 15 -1.28 -6.14 5.29
CA ASN A 15 -1.28 -7.57 5.00
C ASN A 15 -2.69 -8.16 4.88
N LEU A 16 -3.66 -7.35 4.43
CA LEU A 16 -5.08 -7.76 4.34
C LEU A 16 -5.40 -8.53 3.07
N GLY A 17 -4.44 -8.69 2.14
CA GLY A 17 -4.60 -9.53 0.96
C GLY A 17 -5.04 -10.96 1.30
N ARG A 18 -6.03 -11.48 0.56
CA ARG A 18 -6.50 -12.87 0.75
C ARG A 18 -5.36 -13.83 0.44
N LYS A 19 -5.08 -14.77 1.36
CA LYS A 19 -3.99 -15.76 1.22
C LYS A 19 -4.32 -16.90 0.26
N LYS A 20 -5.60 -17.03 -0.10
CA LYS A 20 -6.13 -17.98 -1.07
C LYS A 20 -7.09 -17.24 -1.98
N LEU A 21 -7.39 -17.84 -3.12
CA LEU A 21 -8.44 -17.32 -4.00
C LEU A 21 -9.75 -17.28 -3.19
N PRO A 22 -10.37 -16.10 -3.04
CA PRO A 22 -11.63 -16.01 -2.33
C PRO A 22 -12.75 -16.67 -3.14
N GLU A 23 -13.77 -17.14 -2.44
CA GLU A 23 -15.03 -17.58 -3.05
C GLU A 23 -15.68 -16.43 -3.82
N GLU A 24 -16.46 -16.75 -4.85
CA GLU A 24 -17.15 -15.73 -5.66
C GLU A 24 -18.11 -14.85 -4.85
N SER A 25 -18.58 -15.36 -3.70
CA SER A 25 -19.46 -14.65 -2.78
C SER A 25 -18.73 -13.69 -1.83
N ASP A 26 -17.39 -13.66 -1.82
CA ASP A 26 -16.62 -12.73 -1.00
C ASP A 26 -16.73 -11.30 -1.57
N LEU A 27 -17.48 -10.46 -0.86
CA LEU A 27 -17.70 -9.06 -1.23
C LEU A 27 -16.45 -8.18 -1.02
N LEU A 28 -15.43 -8.66 -0.28
CA LEU A 28 -14.21 -7.93 0.05
C LEU A 28 -14.47 -6.57 0.74
N SER A 29 -15.59 -6.47 1.45
CA SER A 29 -16.08 -5.24 2.11
C SER A 29 -15.12 -4.71 3.18
N ASP A 30 -14.41 -5.62 3.85
CA ASP A 30 -13.36 -5.32 4.83
C ASP A 30 -12.16 -4.63 4.16
N GLN A 31 -11.69 -5.18 3.05
CA GLN A 31 -10.62 -4.58 2.25
C GLN A 31 -11.06 -3.24 1.65
N MET A 32 -12.30 -3.14 1.14
CA MET A 32 -12.85 -1.87 0.66
C MET A 32 -12.87 -0.80 1.76
N SER A 33 -13.29 -1.17 2.97
CA SER A 33 -13.35 -0.24 4.11
C SER A 33 -11.97 0.28 4.52
N ALA A 34 -10.94 -0.58 4.44
CA ALA A 34 -9.56 -0.21 4.74
C ALA A 34 -8.91 0.64 3.63
N PHE A 35 -9.02 0.21 2.37
CA PHE A 35 -8.22 0.76 1.28
C PHE A 35 -8.88 1.94 0.56
N CYS A 36 -10.21 1.96 0.36
CA CYS A 36 -10.87 3.02 -0.40
C CYS A 36 -10.75 4.40 0.28
N ARG A 37 -10.61 4.43 1.61
CA ARG A 37 -10.38 5.67 2.37
C ARG A 37 -9.00 6.27 2.12
N LEU A 38 -8.08 5.52 1.52
CA LEU A 38 -6.71 5.94 1.22
C LEU A 38 -6.49 6.16 -0.28
N CYS A 39 -7.38 5.66 -1.16
CA CYS A 39 -7.12 5.61 -2.60
C CYS A 39 -7.23 6.95 -3.33
N GLY A 40 -7.76 8.00 -2.69
CA GLY A 40 -7.88 9.34 -3.29
C GLY A 40 -8.99 9.49 -4.34
N HIS A 41 -9.72 8.42 -4.66
CA HIS A 41 -10.83 8.42 -5.62
C HIS A 41 -12.15 8.89 -4.97
N PHE A 42 -12.14 10.12 -4.44
CA PHE A 42 -13.32 10.76 -3.86
C PHE A 42 -14.03 11.60 -4.93
N GLY A 43 -14.84 10.97 -5.77
CA GLY A 43 -15.64 11.65 -6.80
C GLY A 43 -14.84 12.11 -8.01
N PHE A 44 -15.21 13.25 -8.59
CA PHE A 44 -14.65 13.75 -9.85
C PHE A 44 -13.27 14.38 -9.63
N GLN A 45 -12.26 13.87 -10.32
CA GLN A 45 -10.90 14.41 -10.30
C GLN A 45 -10.75 15.44 -11.43
N TRP A 46 -10.66 16.72 -11.10
CA TRP A 46 -10.30 17.74 -12.09
C TRP A 46 -8.82 17.59 -12.49
N PRO A 47 -8.47 17.79 -13.77
CA PRO A 47 -7.07 17.84 -14.19
C PRO A 47 -6.34 18.92 -13.39
N THR A 48 -5.38 18.52 -12.57
CA THR A 48 -4.54 19.46 -11.82
C THR A 48 -3.22 19.67 -12.56
N ARG A 49 -2.81 20.93 -12.71
CA ARG A 49 -1.49 21.29 -13.24
C ARG A 49 -0.35 21.06 -12.22
N ARG A 50 -0.69 20.84 -10.96
CA ARG A 50 0.27 20.64 -9.87
C ARG A 50 -0.10 19.39 -9.08
N SER A 51 0.87 18.50 -8.89
CA SER A 51 0.70 17.35 -8.00
C SER A 51 0.51 17.84 -6.56
N ARG A 52 -0.57 17.43 -5.91
CA ARG A 52 -0.78 17.63 -4.46
C ARG A 52 -0.80 16.27 -3.79
N GLN A 53 0.00 16.12 -2.74
CA GLN A 53 0.01 14.93 -1.91
C GLN A 53 -0.58 15.26 -0.54
N SER A 54 -1.47 14.40 -0.03
CA SER A 54 -2.05 14.56 1.29
C SER A 54 -0.97 14.41 2.38
N LYS A 55 -1.20 14.99 3.56
CA LYS A 55 -0.32 14.81 4.73
C LYS A 55 -0.15 13.32 5.06
N THR A 56 -1.24 12.55 5.00
CA THR A 56 -1.25 11.10 5.24
C THR A 56 -0.30 10.37 4.31
N TRP A 57 -0.39 10.63 3.00
CA TRP A 57 0.49 9.98 2.02
C TRP A 57 1.94 10.46 2.13
N ARG A 58 2.17 11.74 2.44
CA ARG A 58 3.53 12.25 2.68
C ARG A 58 4.22 11.53 3.84
N MET A 59 3.50 11.30 4.94
CA MET A 59 4.03 10.55 6.08
C MET A 59 4.25 9.06 5.76
N ALA A 60 3.37 8.47 4.94
CA ALA A 60 3.50 7.07 4.53
C ALA A 60 4.75 6.86 3.66
N TYR A 61 4.99 7.72 2.67
CA TYR A 61 6.18 7.64 1.81
C TYR A 61 7.47 8.02 2.53
N GLY A 62 7.43 8.99 3.45
CA GLY A 62 8.61 9.39 4.22
C GLY A 62 9.25 8.26 5.05
N ARG A 63 8.52 7.16 5.31
CA ARG A 63 9.07 5.94 5.93
C ARG A 63 10.06 5.19 5.04
N PHE A 64 9.95 5.37 3.73
CA PHE A 64 10.80 4.74 2.73
C PHE A 64 11.95 5.67 2.31
N ASP A 65 11.74 6.99 2.34
CA ASP A 65 12.77 7.97 1.98
C ASP A 65 13.90 8.10 3.02
N GLY A 66 13.70 7.59 4.24
CA GLY A 66 14.73 7.52 5.29
C GLY A 66 15.53 6.22 5.30
N ASP A 67 15.18 5.26 4.44
CA ASP A 67 15.77 3.93 4.42
C ASP A 67 16.58 3.76 3.14
N ASN A 68 17.81 4.27 3.17
CA ASN A 68 18.86 3.95 2.21
C ASN A 68 19.39 2.53 2.49
N SER A 69 18.48 1.54 2.61
CA SER A 69 18.74 0.16 3.01
C SER A 69 18.76 -0.79 1.80
N TYR A 70 19.42 -0.39 0.72
CA TYR A 70 19.91 -1.40 -0.25
C TYR A 70 21.06 -2.24 0.33
N GLU A 71 21.62 -1.87 1.50
CA GLU A 71 22.65 -2.65 2.21
C GLU A 71 22.06 -3.62 3.25
N THR A 72 21.04 -3.24 4.01
CA THR A 72 20.58 -4.05 5.17
C THR A 72 19.73 -5.26 4.79
N ALA A 73 19.06 -5.25 3.62
CA ALA A 73 18.23 -6.37 3.18
C ALA A 73 19.02 -7.56 2.61
N LEU A 74 20.27 -7.34 2.17
CA LEU A 74 21.16 -8.42 1.74
C LEU A 74 21.88 -9.06 2.95
N GLU A 75 22.26 -8.29 3.96
CA GLU A 75 22.88 -8.81 5.19
C GLU A 75 21.93 -9.72 5.99
N CYS A 76 20.65 -9.39 6.08
CA CYS A 76 19.65 -10.24 6.74
C CYS A 76 19.36 -11.55 5.98
N ARG A 77 19.67 -11.64 4.68
CA ARG A 77 19.48 -12.86 3.88
C ARG A 77 20.71 -13.76 3.87
N MET A 78 21.90 -13.20 4.13
CA MET A 78 23.16 -13.94 4.20
C MET A 78 23.50 -14.45 5.62
N SER A 79 22.87 -13.91 6.66
CA SER A 79 23.13 -14.29 8.06
C SER A 79 22.18 -15.36 8.62
N ASN A 80 21.32 -15.97 7.79
CA ASN A 80 20.37 -17.01 8.20
C ASN A 80 20.65 -18.38 7.54
N ASP A 81 21.82 -18.55 6.90
CA ASP A 81 22.27 -19.80 6.26
C ASP A 81 23.50 -20.42 6.98
N GLU A 82 23.55 -20.33 8.33
CA GLU A 82 24.38 -21.20 9.18
C GLU A 82 23.55 -21.89 10.27
#